data_AF-E9J6K9-F1
#
_entry.id   AF-E9J6K9-F1
#
_cell.length_a   1.000
_cell.length_b   1.000
_cell.length_c   1.000
_cell.angle_alpha   90.00
_cell.angle_beta   90.00
_cell.angle_gamma   90.00
#
_symmetry.space_group_name_H-M   'P 1'
#
loop_
_entity.id
_entity.type
_entity.pdbx_description
1 polymer ?
#
loop_
_entity_poly.entity_id
_entity_poly.type
_entity_poly.pdbx_seq_one_letter_code
_entity_poly.pdbx_strand_id
1 'polypeptide(L)'
;YFSNFQRFSSWYNGEPWIKGTQAYKDMQYACKMHSLTQAKLSKLDNNQFESEAKIADPWCPDHELLLKDFAAVCPLNTQSCYQMISKSPYIIKNLNNANMACAQCFFFSIILLWPQNIGIHNATNEDMEAFCHMWRCYGYFLGIEDE
;
A
#
# COMPACT_ATOMS: atom_id res chain seq x y z
N TYR A 1 4.86 10.50 0.10
CA TYR A 1 5.52 9.23 0.47
C TYR A 1 6.11 9.25 1.88
N PHE A 2 7.01 10.19 2.21
CA PHE A 2 7.66 10.26 3.53
C PHE A 2 6.69 10.28 4.72
N SER A 3 5.59 11.05 4.64
CA SER A 3 4.56 11.09 5.69
C SER A 3 3.90 9.73 5.97
N ASN A 4 3.76 8.87 4.97
CA ASN A 4 3.18 7.53 5.17
C ASN A 4 4.16 6.63 5.89
N PHE A 5 5.46 6.71 5.54
CA PHE A 5 6.51 6.00 6.24
C PHE A 5 6.63 6.42 7.71
N GLN A 6 6.51 7.71 8.01
CA GLN A 6 6.51 8.21 9.39
C GLN A 6 5.35 7.63 10.22
N ARG A 7 4.13 7.61 9.67
CA ARG A 7 2.97 7.01 10.35
C ARG A 7 3.17 5.52 10.57
N PHE A 8 3.66 4.82 9.54
CA PHE A 8 3.98 3.41 9.62
C PHE A 8 4.97 3.09 10.74
N SER A 9 6.05 3.87 10.81
CA SER A 9 7.03 3.78 11.89
C SER A 9 6.40 4.06 13.25
N SER A 10 5.49 5.03 13.34
CA SER A 10 4.75 5.30 14.59
C SER A 10 3.87 4.13 15.02
N TRP A 11 3.31 3.34 14.10
CA TRP A 11 2.49 2.17 14.44
C TRP A 11 3.35 1.06 15.03
N TYR A 12 4.50 0.78 14.42
CA TYR A 12 5.44 -0.25 14.90
C TYR A 12 6.11 0.10 16.23
N ASN A 13 6.44 1.38 16.43
CA ASN A 13 7.18 1.83 17.61
C ASN A 13 6.28 2.37 18.73
N GLY A 14 4.96 2.27 18.57
CA GLY A 14 3.99 2.81 19.51
C GLY A 14 2.83 1.85 19.73
N GLU A 15 1.79 2.35 20.40
CA GLU A 15 0.62 1.55 20.77
C GLU A 15 -0.63 2.08 20.05
N PRO A 16 -0.87 1.66 18.79
CA PRO A 16 -1.97 2.16 17.97
C PRO A 16 -3.35 1.75 18.48
N TRP A 17 -3.42 0.81 19.43
CA TRP A 17 -4.65 0.39 20.12
C TRP A 17 -4.97 1.22 21.37
N ILE A 18 -4.04 2.03 21.90
CA ILE A 18 -4.28 2.86 23.07
C ILE A 18 -4.73 4.26 22.65
N LYS A 19 -5.96 4.62 23.02
CA LYS A 19 -6.52 5.94 22.72
C LYS A 19 -5.62 7.06 23.26
N GLY A 20 -5.34 8.04 22.42
CA GLY A 20 -4.57 9.24 22.77
C GLY A 20 -3.08 9.17 22.43
N THR A 21 -2.53 7.99 22.17
CA THR A 21 -1.14 7.84 21.68
C THR A 21 -0.98 8.43 20.29
N GLN A 22 0.26 8.76 19.90
CA GLN A 22 0.55 9.23 18.55
C GLN A 22 0.22 8.16 17.50
N ALA A 23 0.57 6.90 17.79
CA ALA A 23 0.25 5.76 16.94
C ALA A 23 -1.25 5.61 16.69
N TYR A 24 -2.08 5.77 17.73
CA TYR A 24 -3.54 5.71 17.60
C TYR A 24 -4.06 6.85 16.72
N LYS A 25 -3.57 8.08 16.92
CA LYS A 25 -3.97 9.24 16.11
C LYS A 25 -3.58 9.06 14.64
N ASP A 26 -2.38 8.55 14.38
CA ASP A 26 -1.91 8.31 13.01
C ASP A 26 -2.69 7.18 12.32
N MET A 27 -3.09 6.14 13.06
CA MET A 27 -3.94 5.07 12.56
C MET A 27 -5.34 5.58 12.21
N GLN A 28 -5.95 6.37 13.10
CA GLN A 28 -7.26 7.01 12.86
C GLN A 28 -7.20 7.99 11.68
N TYR A 29 -6.10 8.74 11.53
CA TYR A 29 -5.89 9.60 10.38
C TYR A 29 -5.86 8.80 9.08
N ALA A 30 -5.10 7.70 9.03
CA ALA A 30 -5.05 6.84 7.84
C ALA A 30 -6.41 6.24 7.50
N CYS A 31 -7.13 5.69 8.48
CA CYS A 31 -8.50 5.19 8.31
C CYS A 31 -9.42 6.27 7.72
N LYS A 32 -9.40 7.48 8.28
CA LYS A 32 -10.19 8.61 7.77
C LYS A 32 -9.83 8.96 6.34
N MET A 33 -8.55 8.98 5.98
CA MET A 33 -8.10 9.24 4.62
C MET A 33 -8.54 8.16 3.64
N HIS A 34 -8.56 6.88 4.05
CA HIS A 34 -9.12 5.80 3.24
C HIS A 34 -10.61 6.02 2.99
N SER A 35 -11.40 6.31 4.03
CA SER A 35 -12.84 6.57 3.89
C SER A 35 -13.14 7.79 3.01
N LEU A 36 -12.39 8.88 3.16
CA LEU A 36 -12.55 10.09 2.33
C LEU A 36 -12.18 9.82 0.87
N THR A 37 -11.08 9.13 0.64
CA THR A 37 -10.65 8.71 -0.71
C THR A 37 -11.71 7.83 -1.33
N GLN A 38 -12.22 6.85 -0.59
CA GLN A 38 -13.28 5.95 -1.03
C GLN A 38 -14.56 6.71 -1.42
N ALA A 39 -15.00 7.65 -0.58
CA ALA A 39 -16.18 8.47 -0.85
C ALA A 39 -15.99 9.44 -2.04
N LYS A 40 -14.75 9.83 -2.35
CA LYS A 40 -14.42 10.59 -3.56
C LYS A 40 -14.49 9.69 -4.78
N LEU A 41 -13.79 8.55 -4.75
CA LEU A 41 -13.69 7.63 -5.87
C LEU A 41 -15.04 7.02 -6.28
N SER A 42 -15.95 6.80 -5.32
CA SER A 42 -17.29 6.28 -5.60
C SER A 42 -18.17 7.23 -6.44
N LYS A 43 -17.82 8.52 -6.51
CA LYS A 43 -18.55 9.54 -7.28
C LYS A 43 -18.02 9.75 -8.68
N LEU A 44 -16.81 9.27 -8.98
CA LEU A 44 -16.19 9.45 -10.29
C LEU A 44 -16.65 8.34 -11.23
N ASP A 45 -16.77 8.61 -12.53
CA ASP A 45 -16.77 7.58 -13.56
C ASP A 45 -15.32 7.15 -13.92
N ASN A 46 -15.15 6.20 -14.83
CA ASN A 46 -13.82 5.68 -15.17
C ASN A 46 -12.96 6.71 -15.92
N ASN A 47 -13.56 7.49 -16.82
CA ASN A 47 -12.85 8.52 -17.58
C ASN A 47 -12.43 9.68 -16.67
N GLN A 48 -13.32 10.08 -15.75
CA GLN A 48 -13.02 11.07 -14.73
C GLN A 48 -11.90 10.61 -13.81
N PHE A 49 -11.94 9.35 -13.36
CA PHE A 49 -10.88 8.76 -12.55
C PHE A 49 -9.53 8.79 -13.27
N GLU A 50 -9.45 8.33 -14.52
CA GLU A 50 -8.20 8.32 -15.28
C GLU A 50 -7.62 9.73 -15.47
N SER A 51 -8.49 10.70 -15.74
CA SER A 51 -8.10 12.10 -15.86
C SER A 51 -7.55 12.66 -14.54
N GLU A 52 -8.24 12.41 -13.41
CA GLU A 52 -7.82 12.88 -12.08
C GLU A 52 -6.57 12.14 -11.54
N ALA A 53 -6.40 10.87 -11.88
CA ALA A 53 -5.27 10.06 -11.46
C ALA A 53 -3.99 10.38 -12.26
N LYS A 54 -4.11 11.11 -13.38
CA LYS A 54 -2.97 11.46 -14.23
C LYS A 54 -2.09 12.50 -13.55
N ILE A 55 -0.86 12.11 -13.22
CA ILE A 55 0.17 13.03 -12.74
C ILE A 55 0.79 13.72 -13.97
N ALA A 56 0.44 14.99 -14.19
CA ALA A 56 0.85 15.73 -15.38
C ALA A 56 2.36 16.02 -15.42
N ASP A 57 2.95 16.30 -14.26
CA ASP A 57 4.37 16.62 -14.09
C ASP A 57 4.95 15.82 -12.91
N PRO A 58 5.31 14.55 -13.13
CA PRO A 58 5.87 13.73 -12.06
C PRO A 58 7.24 14.28 -11.68
N TRP A 59 7.40 14.66 -10.40
CA TRP A 59 8.71 15.13 -9.95
C TRP A 59 9.70 13.97 -9.86
N CYS A 60 10.49 13.78 -10.92
CA CYS A 60 11.57 12.82 -11.00
C CYS A 60 12.70 13.43 -11.84
N PRO A 61 13.79 13.95 -11.21
CA PRO A 61 14.89 14.59 -11.93
C PRO A 61 15.54 13.66 -12.97
N ASP A 62 15.53 12.35 -12.69
CA ASP A 62 16.11 11.34 -13.56
C ASP A 62 15.08 10.72 -14.53
N HIS A 63 13.89 11.30 -14.67
CA HIS A 63 12.81 10.71 -15.47
C HIS A 63 13.24 10.39 -16.90
N GLU A 64 13.85 11.34 -17.59
CA GLU A 64 14.33 11.13 -18.97
C GLU A 64 15.46 10.10 -19.06
N LEU A 65 16.34 10.08 -18.06
CA LEU A 65 17.45 9.13 -17.99
C LEU A 65 16.91 7.71 -17.79
N LEU A 66 16.04 7.53 -16.81
CA LEU A 66 15.37 6.26 -16.54
C LEU A 66 14.59 5.76 -17.76
N LEU A 67 13.86 6.63 -18.46
CA LEU A 67 13.14 6.24 -19.68
C LEU A 67 14.09 5.71 -20.78
N LYS A 68 15.25 6.33 -20.96
CA LYS A 68 16.28 5.87 -21.92
C LYS A 68 16.86 4.52 -21.50
N ASP A 69 17.21 4.38 -20.23
CA ASP A 69 17.80 3.14 -19.69
C ASP A 69 16.81 1.98 -19.77
N PHE A 70 15.55 2.20 -19.38
CA PHE A 70 14.53 1.16 -19.52
C PHE A 70 14.26 0.80 -20.98
N ALA A 71 14.24 1.75 -21.91
CA ALA A 71 14.08 1.46 -23.33
C ALA A 71 15.25 0.65 -23.92
N ALA A 72 16.46 0.82 -23.38
CA ALA A 72 17.65 0.11 -23.83
C ALA A 72 17.77 -1.32 -23.25
N VAL A 73 17.31 -1.54 -22.02
CA VAL A 73 17.56 -2.80 -21.28
C VAL A 73 16.32 -3.68 -21.14
N CYS A 74 15.11 -3.12 -21.16
CA CYS A 74 13.90 -3.88 -20.92
C CYS A 74 13.44 -4.62 -22.20
N PRO A 75 13.45 -5.96 -22.25
CA PRO A 75 12.96 -6.73 -23.40
C PRO A 75 11.44 -6.63 -23.56
N LEU A 76 10.76 -6.17 -22.52
CA LEU A 76 9.36 -5.80 -22.53
C LEU A 76 9.30 -4.28 -22.75
N ASN A 77 8.46 -3.80 -23.68
CA ASN A 77 8.18 -2.36 -23.81
C ASN A 77 7.93 -1.79 -22.40
N THR A 78 8.50 -0.63 -22.04
CA THR A 78 8.34 0.05 -20.74
C THR A 78 6.89 0.09 -20.24
N GLN A 79 5.94 0.06 -21.17
CA GLN A 79 4.52 -0.06 -20.88
C GLN A 79 4.06 -1.44 -20.36
N SER A 80 4.81 -2.53 -20.48
CA SER A 80 4.31 -3.91 -20.36
C SER A 80 3.86 -4.31 -18.96
N CYS A 81 4.60 -3.90 -17.93
CA CYS A 81 4.21 -4.19 -16.53
C CYS A 81 2.92 -3.42 -16.18
N TYR A 82 2.83 -2.17 -16.66
CA TYR A 82 1.61 -1.36 -16.59
C TYR A 82 0.49 -1.91 -17.46
N GLN A 83 0.78 -2.52 -18.62
CA GLN A 83 -0.21 -3.07 -19.52
C GLN A 83 -0.95 -4.25 -18.90
N MET A 84 -0.31 -5.04 -18.04
CA MET A 84 -1.00 -6.13 -17.34
C MET A 84 -2.10 -5.58 -16.41
N ILE A 85 -1.84 -4.47 -15.73
CA ILE A 85 -2.80 -3.78 -14.87
C ILE A 85 -3.81 -2.97 -15.70
N SER A 86 -3.37 -2.30 -16.78
CA SER A 86 -4.22 -1.45 -17.61
C SER A 86 -5.13 -2.24 -18.57
N LYS A 87 -4.76 -3.47 -18.93
CA LYS A 87 -5.60 -4.42 -19.68
C LYS A 87 -6.45 -5.28 -18.76
N SER A 88 -6.26 -5.18 -17.45
CA SER A 88 -7.16 -5.84 -16.50
C SER A 88 -8.55 -5.21 -16.64
N PRO A 89 -9.62 -6.01 -16.76
CA PRO A 89 -10.98 -5.50 -16.70
C PRO A 89 -11.31 -4.94 -15.30
N TYR A 90 -10.46 -5.22 -14.30
CA TYR A 90 -10.58 -4.73 -12.94
C TYR A 90 -9.84 -3.40 -12.78
N ILE A 91 -10.56 -2.31 -13.02
CA ILE A 91 -10.10 -0.99 -12.56
C ILE A 91 -10.19 -0.99 -11.03
N ILE A 92 -9.04 -0.84 -10.37
CA ILE A 92 -8.94 -0.66 -8.91
C ILE A 92 -9.42 0.76 -8.57
N LYS A 93 -10.72 0.98 -8.74
CA LYS A 93 -11.37 2.27 -8.52
C LYS A 93 -11.84 2.43 -7.08
N ASN A 94 -11.96 1.33 -6.35
CA ASN A 94 -12.63 1.29 -5.06
C ASN A 94 -11.65 0.76 -4.00
N LEU A 95 -11.51 1.46 -2.89
CA LEU A 95 -10.83 0.96 -1.68
C LEU A 95 -11.79 0.06 -0.90
N ASN A 96 -12.20 -1.06 -1.50
CA ASN A 96 -12.94 -2.11 -0.81
C ASN A 96 -11.98 -2.97 0.04
N ASN A 97 -12.55 -3.86 0.87
CA ASN A 97 -11.75 -4.73 1.74
C ASN A 97 -10.70 -5.54 0.98
N ALA A 98 -11.02 -6.04 -0.21
CA ALA A 98 -10.07 -6.81 -1.03
C ALA A 98 -8.85 -5.96 -1.46
N ASN A 99 -9.08 -4.74 -1.94
CA ASN A 99 -8.00 -3.85 -2.36
C ASN A 99 -7.18 -3.34 -1.17
N MET A 100 -7.84 -3.08 -0.03
CA MET A 100 -7.18 -2.73 1.23
C MET A 100 -6.31 -3.87 1.77
N ALA A 101 -6.82 -5.10 1.77
CA ALA A 101 -6.08 -6.29 2.18
C ALA A 101 -4.90 -6.59 1.24
N CYS A 102 -5.11 -6.42 -0.08
CA CYS A 102 -4.03 -6.52 -1.07
C CYS A 102 -2.93 -5.50 -0.80
N ALA A 103 -3.30 -4.24 -0.52
CA ALA A 103 -2.34 -3.20 -0.14
C ALA A 103 -1.55 -3.57 1.13
N GLN A 104 -2.20 -4.11 2.17
CA GLN A 104 -1.53 -4.58 3.38
C GLN A 104 -0.56 -5.74 3.12
N CYS A 105 -0.95 -6.67 2.25
CA CYS A 105 -0.14 -7.83 1.89
C CYS A 105 1.26 -7.42 1.41
N PHE A 106 1.39 -6.31 0.66
CA PHE A 106 2.71 -5.81 0.22
C PHE A 106 3.67 -5.45 1.36
N PHE A 107 3.16 -5.14 2.56
CA PHE A 107 4.02 -4.77 3.69
C PHE A 107 4.49 -5.96 4.53
N PHE A 108 3.71 -7.03 4.62
CA PHE A 108 4.03 -8.16 5.49
C PHE A 108 4.35 -9.47 4.75
N SER A 109 3.92 -9.63 3.49
CA SER A 109 4.12 -10.86 2.73
C SER A 109 5.58 -11.23 2.51
N ILE A 110 6.46 -10.26 2.26
CA ILE A 110 7.90 -10.53 2.06
C ILE A 110 8.50 -11.14 3.34
N ILE A 111 8.08 -10.65 4.50
CA ILE A 111 8.51 -11.16 5.81
C ILE A 111 8.00 -12.60 6.00
N LEU A 112 6.77 -12.92 5.58
CA LEU A 112 6.21 -14.27 5.70
C LEU A 112 6.80 -15.27 4.71
N LEU A 113 6.99 -14.85 3.45
CA LEU A 113 7.40 -15.74 2.37
C LEU A 113 8.91 -15.98 2.36
N TRP A 114 9.71 -14.96 2.68
CA TRP A 114 11.17 -15.02 2.61
C TRP A 114 11.87 -14.33 3.80
N PRO A 115 11.56 -14.70 5.05
CA PRO A 115 12.13 -14.06 6.24
C PRO A 115 13.67 -14.10 6.25
N GLN A 116 14.26 -15.23 5.86
CA GLN A 116 15.71 -15.41 5.86
C GLN A 116 16.43 -14.52 4.84
N ASN A 117 15.79 -14.23 3.70
CA ASN A 117 16.39 -13.41 2.64
C ASN A 117 16.49 -11.92 3.04
N ILE A 118 15.77 -11.52 4.08
CA ILE A 118 15.75 -10.16 4.61
C ILE A 118 16.37 -10.07 6.02
N GLY A 119 17.11 -11.11 6.43
CA GLY A 119 17.87 -11.10 7.69
C GLY A 119 17.10 -11.59 8.93
N ILE A 120 15.88 -12.10 8.76
CA ILE A 120 15.08 -12.69 9.85
C ILE A 120 15.38 -14.18 9.91
N HIS A 121 16.42 -14.56 10.67
CA HIS A 121 16.92 -15.94 10.70
C HIS A 121 16.35 -16.80 11.84
N ASN A 122 15.93 -16.18 12.96
CA ASN A 122 15.57 -16.88 14.19
C ASN A 122 14.13 -16.61 14.65
N ALA A 123 13.24 -16.19 13.74
CA ALA A 123 11.83 -16.03 14.08
C ALA A 123 11.21 -17.39 14.38
N THR A 124 10.60 -17.54 15.55
CA THR A 124 9.83 -18.75 15.87
C THR A 124 8.48 -18.73 15.17
N ASN A 125 7.74 -19.85 15.22
CA ASN A 125 6.37 -19.86 14.72
C ASN A 125 5.49 -18.88 15.48
N GLU A 126 5.69 -18.77 16.80
CA GLU A 126 4.98 -17.83 17.65
C GLU A 126 5.28 -16.37 17.26
N ASP A 127 6.53 -16.03 16.91
CA ASP A 127 6.87 -14.70 16.39
C ASP A 127 6.12 -14.39 15.09
N MET A 128 6.04 -15.37 14.18
CA MET A 128 5.34 -15.21 12.90
C MET A 128 3.83 -15.11 13.09
N GLU A 129 3.25 -15.88 14.00
CA GLU A 129 1.83 -15.79 14.37
C GLU A 129 1.51 -14.45 15.01
N ALA A 130 2.34 -13.97 15.94
CA ALA A 130 2.19 -12.66 16.57
C ALA A 130 2.29 -11.52 15.55
N PHE A 131 3.22 -11.63 14.59
CA PHE A 131 3.36 -10.67 13.51
C PHE A 131 2.14 -10.64 12.59
N CYS A 132 1.62 -11.82 12.19
CA CYS A 132 0.36 -11.92 11.44
C CYS A 132 -0.82 -11.33 12.22
N HIS A 133 -0.91 -11.62 13.52
CA HIS A 133 -1.96 -11.11 14.38
C HIS A 133 -1.92 -9.59 14.48
N MET A 134 -0.73 -9.01 14.67
CA MET A 134 -0.53 -7.55 14.66
C MET A 134 -1.04 -6.93 13.35
N TRP A 135 -0.71 -7.52 12.20
CA TRP A 135 -1.17 -7.04 10.90
C TRP A 135 -2.66 -7.16 10.68
N ARG A 136 -3.27 -8.25 11.17
CA ARG A 136 -4.74 -8.38 11.21
C ARG A 136 -5.36 -7.25 12.01
N CYS A 137 -4.83 -6.95 13.21
CA CYS A 137 -5.30 -5.83 14.01
C CYS A 137 -5.12 -4.49 13.27
N TYR A 138 -3.99 -4.26 12.59
CA TYR A 138 -3.83 -3.06 11.78
C TYR A 138 -4.87 -2.97 10.66
N GLY A 139 -5.21 -4.08 10.00
CA GLY A 139 -6.32 -4.16 9.06
C GLY A 139 -7.63 -3.66 9.64
N TYR A 140 -8.02 -4.24 10.78
CA TYR A 140 -9.23 -3.84 11.50
C TYR A 140 -9.25 -2.34 11.83
N PHE A 141 -8.16 -1.81 12.40
CA PHE A 141 -8.05 -0.39 12.77
C PHE A 141 -8.02 0.56 11.56
N LEU A 142 -7.62 0.07 10.38
CA LEU A 142 -7.64 0.83 9.13
C LEU A 142 -8.98 0.75 8.38
N GLY A 143 -9.95 0.01 8.94
CA GLY A 143 -11.31 -0.12 8.41
C GLY A 143 -11.53 -1.33 7.51
N ILE A 144 -10.66 -2.34 7.55
CA ILE A 144 -10.91 -3.63 6.91
C ILE A 144 -11.81 -4.46 7.83
N GLU A 145 -12.86 -5.06 7.28
CA GLU A 145 -13.73 -5.98 8.01
C GLU A 145 -12.98 -7.24 8.46
N ASP A 146 -13.40 -7.83 9.58
CA ASP A 146 -12.75 -9.02 10.16
C ASP A 146 -13.12 -10.34 9.46
N GLU A 147 -14.09 -10.32 8.55
CA GLU A 147 -14.70 -11.48 7.86
C GLU A 147 -13.94 -11.91 6.60
#